data_AF-A0A8C4VHJ4-F1
#
_entry.id   AF-A0A8C4VHJ4-F1
#
_cell.length_a   1.000
_cell.length_b   1.000
_cell.length_c   1.000
_cell.angle_alpha   90.00
_cell.angle_beta   90.00
_cell.angle_gamma   90.00
#
_symmetry.space_group_name_H-M   'P 1'
#
loop_
_entity.id
_entity.type
_entity.pdbx_description
1 polymer ?
#
loop_
_entity_poly.entity_id
_entity_poly.type
_entity_poly.pdbx_seq_one_letter_code
_entity_poly.pdbx_strand_id
1 'polypeptide(L)'
;MAFKQMEQISQFLWAAEQYGIAPTDIFQTVDLWEGKNMACVQRTLMNLRGLAVTKQDGLFVGDPNWFPKKSQENRCDFSKDKLKEGQNVIGLQMGTNQGASQAGMTGCGMPRQIL
;
A
#
# COMPACT_ATOMS: atom_id res chain seq x y z
N MET A 1 -9.45 36.95 12.92
CA MET A 1 -9.97 37.08 11.53
C MET A 1 -10.00 35.70 10.88
N ALA A 2 -11.17 35.30 10.37
CA ALA A 2 -11.38 34.02 9.67
C ALA A 2 -10.40 33.79 8.51
N PHE A 3 -10.04 34.85 7.78
CA PHE A 3 -9.09 34.80 6.67
C PHE A 3 -7.71 34.25 7.06
N LYS A 4 -7.19 34.62 8.24
CA LYS A 4 -5.88 34.17 8.71
C LYS A 4 -5.84 32.66 8.95
N GLN A 5 -6.94 32.09 9.44
CA GLN A 5 -7.04 30.66 9.71
C GLN A 5 -7.19 29.86 8.40
N MET A 6 -7.96 30.37 7.45
CA MET A 6 -8.05 29.77 6.10
C MET A 6 -6.70 29.75 5.38
N GLU A 7 -5.93 30.84 5.49
CA GLU A 7 -4.58 30.94 4.93
C GLU A 7 -3.61 29.91 5.55
N GLN A 8 -3.66 29.72 6.87
CA GLN A 8 -2.86 28.69 7.54
C GLN A 8 -3.18 27.28 7.05
N ILE A 9 -4.46 27.00 6.80
CA ILE A 9 -4.88 25.72 6.23
C ILE A 9 -4.31 25.57 4.81
N SER A 10 -4.41 26.60 3.97
CA SER A 10 -3.84 26.60 2.62
C SER A 10 -2.33 26.30 2.61
N GLN A 11 -1.59 26.94 3.51
CA GLN A 11 -0.14 26.71 3.67
C GLN A 11 0.18 25.26 4.05
N PHE A 12 -0.62 24.66 4.93
CA PHE A 12 -0.49 23.25 5.28
C PHE A 12 -0.77 22.33 4.07
N LEU A 13 -1.82 22.60 3.30
CA LEU A 13 -2.18 21.78 2.14
C LEU A 13 -1.06 21.80 1.08
N TRP A 14 -0.49 22.97 0.81
CA TRP A 14 0.64 23.11 -0.08
C TRP A 14 1.88 22.34 0.43
N ALA A 15 2.20 22.44 1.72
CA ALA A 15 3.30 21.70 2.31
C ALA A 15 3.07 20.18 2.28
N ALA A 16 1.85 19.71 2.48
CA ALA A 16 1.49 18.29 2.44
C ALA A 16 1.64 17.69 1.02
N GLU A 17 1.28 18.46 -0.01
CA GLU A 17 1.49 18.09 -1.40
C GLU A 17 2.98 17.99 -1.73
N GLN A 18 3.78 19.01 -1.37
CA GLN A 18 5.24 18.99 -1.55
C GLN A 18 5.93 17.87 -0.76
N TYR A 19 5.37 17.49 0.40
CA TYR A 19 5.87 16.37 1.17
C TYR A 19 5.61 15.01 0.51
N GLY A 20 4.72 14.94 -0.49
CA GLY A 20 4.48 13.75 -1.32
C GLY A 20 3.15 13.04 -1.06
N ILE A 21 2.16 13.74 -0.48
CA ILE A 21 0.78 13.23 -0.48
C ILE A 21 0.17 13.45 -1.87
N ALA A 22 -0.53 12.44 -2.39
CA ALA A 22 -1.25 12.55 -3.64
C ALA A 22 -2.38 13.59 -3.51
N PRO A 23 -2.60 14.47 -4.51
CA PRO A 23 -3.66 15.49 -4.45
C PRO A 23 -5.06 14.94 -4.19
N THR A 24 -5.32 13.70 -4.58
CA THR A 24 -6.58 12.98 -4.34
C THR A 24 -6.85 12.67 -2.87
N ASP A 25 -5.81 12.58 -2.04
CA ASP A 25 -5.91 12.30 -0.61
C ASP A 25 -5.73 13.57 0.25
N ILE A 26 -5.71 14.76 -0.37
CA ILE A 26 -5.60 16.07 0.30
C ILE A 26 -7.00 16.67 0.47
N PHE A 27 -7.33 17.10 1.70
CA PHE A 27 -8.60 17.75 2.00
C PHE A 27 -8.65 19.21 1.51
N GLN A 28 -9.84 19.78 1.39
CA GLN A 28 -10.03 21.19 1.01
C GLN A 28 -10.21 22.08 2.25
N THR A 29 -9.86 23.36 2.15
CA THR A 29 -10.00 24.31 3.28
C THR A 29 -11.41 24.30 3.89
N VAL A 30 -12.44 24.12 3.06
CA VAL A 30 -13.85 24.05 3.46
C VAL A 30 -14.15 22.84 4.33
N ASP A 31 -13.46 21.71 4.12
CA ASP A 31 -13.67 20.47 4.86
C ASP A 31 -13.32 20.61 6.34
N LEU A 32 -12.27 21.39 6.65
CA LEU A 32 -11.82 21.67 8.00
C LEU A 32 -12.45 22.95 8.58
N TRP A 33 -12.52 24.02 7.80
CA TRP A 33 -13.00 25.31 8.27
C TRP A 33 -14.51 25.34 8.51
N GLU A 34 -15.31 24.79 7.58
CA GLU A 34 -16.77 24.71 7.70
C GLU A 34 -17.22 23.34 8.25
N GLY A 35 -16.29 22.41 8.46
CA GLY A 35 -16.57 21.08 8.99
C GLY A 35 -17.36 20.17 8.06
N LYS A 36 -17.37 20.43 6.74
CA LYS A 36 -18.16 19.65 5.76
C LYS A 36 -17.72 18.20 5.64
N ASN A 37 -16.42 17.91 5.80
CA ASN A 37 -15.88 16.58 5.62
C ASN A 37 -14.64 16.31 6.48
N MET A 38 -14.87 16.17 7.79
CA MET A 38 -13.79 15.85 8.75
C MET A 38 -13.15 14.47 8.50
N ALA A 39 -13.85 13.55 7.82
CA ALA A 39 -13.29 12.25 7.46
C ALA A 39 -12.15 12.39 6.44
N CYS A 40 -12.28 13.30 5.48
CA CYS A 40 -11.22 13.62 4.53
C CYS A 40 -9.97 14.14 5.26
N VAL A 41 -10.15 15.08 6.20
CA VAL A 41 -9.07 15.62 7.04
C VAL A 41 -8.33 14.52 7.80
N GLN A 42 -9.08 13.62 8.47
CA GLN A 42 -8.49 12.50 9.19
C GLN A 42 -7.67 11.59 8.28
N ARG A 43 -8.19 11.29 7.08
CA ARG A 43 -7.51 10.45 6.09
C ARG A 43 -6.22 11.09 5.57
N THR A 44 -6.23 12.38 5.26
CA THR A 44 -5.01 13.11 4.88
C THR A 44 -3.97 13.04 6.00
N LEU A 45 -4.37 13.22 7.26
CA LEU A 45 -3.47 13.13 8.41
C LEU A 45 -2.89 11.73 8.62
N MET A 46 -3.70 10.68 8.49
CA MET A 46 -3.22 9.29 8.56
C MET A 46 -2.21 8.99 7.45
N ASN A 47 -2.50 9.44 6.22
CA ASN A 47 -1.60 9.28 5.08
C ASN A 47 -0.29 10.06 5.25
N LEU A 48 -0.35 11.28 5.79
CA LEU A 48 0.83 12.09 6.10
C LEU A 48 1.74 11.40 7.11
N ARG A 49 1.14 10.88 8.20
CA ARG A 49 1.87 10.17 9.26
C ARG A 49 2.53 8.91 8.75
N GLY A 50 1.80 8.07 8.01
CA GLY A 50 2.36 6.87 7.39
C GLY A 50 3.52 7.20 6.46
N LEU A 51 3.42 8.29 5.67
CA LEU A 51 4.50 8.76 4.80
C LEU A 51 5.72 9.25 5.60
N ALA A 52 5.50 10.03 6.66
CA ALA A 52 6.58 10.55 7.51
C ALA A 52 7.38 9.44 8.21
N VAL A 53 6.67 8.41 8.72
CA VAL A 53 7.31 7.21 9.30
C VAL A 53 8.10 6.42 8.26
N THR A 54 7.65 6.44 7.00
CA THR A 54 8.27 5.71 5.90
C THR A 54 9.53 6.39 5.38
N LYS A 55 9.53 7.73 5.24
CA LYS A 55 10.67 8.47 4.70
C LYS A 55 11.89 8.49 5.64
N GLN A 56 11.69 8.35 6.95
CA GLN A 56 12.75 8.39 7.96
C GLN A 56 13.63 9.67 7.90
N ASP A 57 13.07 10.81 7.49
CA ASP A 57 13.78 12.09 7.36
C ASP A 57 14.26 12.68 8.72
N GLY A 58 13.98 12.01 9.84
CA GLY A 58 14.26 12.49 11.20
C GLY A 58 13.27 13.53 11.73
N LEU A 59 12.30 13.98 10.93
CA LEU A 59 11.27 14.95 11.35
C LEU A 59 10.14 14.32 12.19
N PHE A 60 9.90 13.02 12.05
CA PHE A 60 8.85 12.34 12.81
C PHE A 60 9.32 12.05 14.24
N VAL A 61 8.63 12.64 15.22
CA VAL A 61 8.87 12.41 16.66
C VAL A 61 7.69 11.61 17.22
N GLY A 62 7.92 10.35 17.56
CA GLY A 62 6.92 9.43 18.10
C GLY A 62 7.32 7.98 17.90
N ASP A 63 6.49 7.06 18.39
CA ASP A 63 6.69 5.63 18.14
C ASP A 63 6.32 5.29 16.69
N PRO A 64 7.28 4.83 15.86
CA PRO A 64 7.02 4.44 14.47
C PRO A 64 6.00 3.31 14.31
N ASN A 65 5.77 2.50 15.34
CA ASN A 65 4.86 1.34 15.27
C ASN A 65 3.38 1.73 15.32
N TRP A 66 3.06 2.98 15.65
CA TRP A 66 1.67 3.43 15.75
C TRP A 66 1.00 3.65 14.39
N PHE A 67 1.80 3.73 13.33
CA PHE A 67 1.31 4.03 11.98
C PHE A 67 1.81 3.01 10.97
N PRO A 68 0.97 2.59 10.01
CA PRO A 68 1.41 1.71 8.95
C PRO A 68 2.44 2.42 8.07
N LYS A 69 3.55 1.75 7.80
CA LYS A 69 4.54 2.21 6.81
C LYS A 69 3.95 2.02 5.41
N LYS A 70 4.11 3.03 4.55
CA LYS A 70 3.84 2.89 3.13
C LYS A 70 4.85 1.91 2.54
N SER A 71 4.36 1.05 1.64
CA SER A 71 5.23 0.13 0.90
C SER A 71 6.22 0.95 0.07
N GLN A 72 7.49 0.65 0.22
CA GLN A 72 8.54 1.18 -0.65
C GLN A 72 8.84 0.17 -1.76
N GLU A 73 9.35 0.66 -2.89
CA GLU A 73 9.85 -0.20 -3.96
C GLU A 73 11.02 -1.04 -3.41
N ASN A 74 10.85 -2.37 -3.39
CA ASN A 74 11.95 -3.27 -3.06
C ASN A 74 12.77 -3.55 -4.33
N ARG A 75 13.70 -2.65 -4.66
CA ARG A 75 14.64 -2.87 -5.78
C ARG A 75 15.56 -4.02 -5.44
N CYS A 76 15.30 -5.17 -6.05
CA CYS A 76 16.18 -6.32 -6.00
C CYS A 76 17.09 -6.31 -7.22
N ASP A 77 18.37 -5.96 -7.01
CA ASP A 77 19.38 -6.09 -8.04
C ASP A 77 19.83 -7.54 -8.13
N PHE A 78 19.45 -8.21 -9.21
CA PHE A 78 19.89 -9.58 -9.50
C PHE A 78 21.15 -9.56 -10.35
N SER A 79 22.09 -10.47 -10.07
CA SER A 79 23.25 -10.64 -10.93
C SER A 79 22.83 -11.12 -12.33
N LYS A 80 23.64 -10.79 -13.35
CA LYS A 80 23.38 -11.20 -14.74
C LYS A 80 23.21 -12.72 -14.88
N ASP A 81 24.01 -13.49 -14.14
CA ASP A 81 23.91 -14.95 -14.13
C ASP A 81 22.59 -15.43 -13.53
N LYS A 82 22.10 -14.80 -12.44
CA LYS A 82 20.80 -15.13 -11.83
C LYS A 82 19.63 -14.78 -12.74
N LEU A 83 19.71 -13.67 -13.47
CA LEU A 83 18.70 -13.31 -14.48
C LEU A 83 18.68 -14.33 -15.64
N LYS A 84 19.85 -14.80 -16.08
CA LYS A 84 19.99 -15.81 -17.14
C LYS A 84 19.48 -17.19 -16.68
N GLU A 85 19.78 -17.59 -15.46
CA GLU A 85 19.20 -18.80 -14.84
C GLU A 85 17.66 -18.71 -14.79
N GLY A 86 17.12 -17.55 -14.43
CA GLY A 86 15.67 -17.31 -14.38
C GLY A 86 14.96 -17.45 -15.74
N GLN A 87 15.64 -17.14 -16.86
CA GLN A 87 15.06 -17.31 -18.20
C GLN A 87 14.77 -18.79 -18.55
N ASN A 88 15.50 -19.71 -17.93
CA ASN A 88 15.33 -21.15 -18.14
C ASN A 88 14.34 -21.80 -17.16
N VAL A 89 13.84 -21.05 -16.17
CA VAL A 89 12.83 -21.53 -15.22
C VAL A 89 11.46 -21.40 -15.86
N ILE A 90 10.92 -22.50 -16.36
CA ILE A 90 9.54 -22.56 -16.83
C ILE A 90 8.65 -22.51 -15.58
N GLY A 91 7.84 -21.45 -15.45
CA GLY A 91 6.84 -21.35 -14.40
C GLY A 91 5.90 -22.56 -14.40
N LEU A 92 5.41 -22.95 -13.23
CA LEU A 92 4.43 -24.03 -13.08
C LEU A 92 3.27 -23.80 -14.05
N GLN A 93 3.16 -24.63 -15.10
CA GLN A 93 2.02 -24.58 -16.02
C GLN A 93 0.74 -24.94 -15.27
N MET A 94 -0.36 -24.25 -15.58
CA MET A 94 -1.68 -24.59 -15.05
C MET A 94 -1.95 -26.10 -15.24
N GLY A 95 -1.98 -26.88 -14.15
CA GLY A 95 -2.15 -28.34 -14.18
C GLY A 95 -0.94 -29.19 -13.77
N THR A 96 0.18 -28.58 -13.35
CA THR A 96 1.30 -29.31 -12.75
C THR A 96 0.96 -29.82 -11.34
N ASN A 97 1.09 -31.13 -11.17
CA ASN A 97 0.85 -31.85 -9.91
C ASN A 97 2.09 -31.92 -9.02
N GLN A 98 3.04 -30.98 -9.13
CA GLN A 98 4.30 -30.96 -8.37
C GLN A 98 4.16 -30.86 -6.83
N GLY A 99 2.97 -31.08 -6.28
CA GLY A 99 2.74 -31.32 -4.86
C GLY A 99 1.49 -32.16 -4.54
N ALA A 100 0.69 -32.59 -5.52
CA ALA A 100 -0.52 -33.37 -5.32
C ALA A 100 -0.40 -34.69 -6.09
N SER A 101 -0.04 -35.77 -5.40
CA SER A 101 -0.13 -37.11 -5.98
C SER A 101 -1.55 -37.37 -6.44
N GLN A 102 -1.74 -37.79 -7.70
CA GLN A 102 -3.05 -38.23 -8.21
C GLN A 102 -3.52 -39.55 -7.55
N ALA A 103 -2.70 -40.14 -6.67
CA ALA A 103 -3.11 -41.29 -5.88
C ALA A 103 -4.31 -40.92 -4.97
N GLY A 104 -5.47 -41.51 -5.25
CA GLY A 104 -6.70 -41.31 -4.48
C GLY A 104 -7.65 -40.25 -5.04
N MET A 105 -7.27 -39.52 -6.10
CA MET A 105 -8.22 -38.63 -6.80
C MET A 105 -9.17 -39.48 -7.65
N THR A 106 -10.46 -39.48 -7.27
CA THR A 106 -11.48 -40.21 -8.01
C THR A 106 -11.84 -39.39 -9.26
N GLY A 107 -11.50 -39.91 -10.46
CA GLY A 107 -11.84 -39.27 -11.73
C GLY A 107 -13.34 -39.03 -11.90
N CYS A 108 -13.69 -37.99 -12.66
CA CYS A 108 -15.08 -37.65 -12.94
C CYS A 108 -15.78 -38.84 -13.62
N GLY A 109 -16.85 -39.36 -13.01
CA GLY A 109 -17.63 -40.49 -13.54
C GLY A 109 -17.39 -41.84 -12.85
N MET A 110 -16.53 -41.94 -11.83
CA MET A 110 -16.44 -43.17 -11.04
C MET A 110 -17.69 -43.38 -10.15
N PRO A 111 -18.20 -44.62 -10.05
CA PRO A 111 -19.34 -44.93 -9.21
C PRO A 111 -18.97 -44.76 -7.73
N ARG A 112 -19.84 -44.10 -6.96
CA ARG A 112 -19.70 -44.02 -5.50
C ARG A 112 -19.97 -45.40 -4.91
N GLN A 113 -19.03 -45.93 -4.12
CA GLN A 113 -19.28 -47.14 -3.33
C GLN A 113 -20.31 -46.78 -2.25
N ILE A 114 -21.51 -47.36 -2.34
CA ILE A 114 -22.54 -47.26 -1.31
C ILE A 114 -22.44 -48.54 -0.49
N LEU A 115 -22.09 -48.41 0.79
CA LEU A 115 -22.20 -49.44 1.82
C LEU A 115 -23.40 -49.11 2.71
#